data_AF-A0A552AL34-F1
#
_entry.id   AF-A0A552AL34-F1
#
_cell.length_a   1.000
_cell.length_b   1.000
_cell.length_c   1.000
_cell.angle_alpha   90.00
_cell.angle_beta   90.00
_cell.angle_gamma   90.00
#
_symmetry.space_group_name_H-M   'P 1'
#
loop_
_entity.id
_entity.type
_entity.pdbx_description
1 polymer ?
#
loop_
_entity_poly.entity_id
_entity_poly.type
_entity_poly.pdbx_seq_one_letter_code
_entity_poly.pdbx_strand_id
1 'polypeptide(L)' 'MNPENQKKLQEYVRGIAEILYQEAAPEDLASLGDIEKTIRQQTLDYVTPQLG' A
#
# COMPACT_ATOMS: atom_id res chain seq x y z
N MET A 1 -1.16 -1.78 -20.91
CA MET A 1 0.24 -1.81 -20.44
C MET A 1 0.95 -3.02 -21.05
N ASN A 2 2.23 -2.93 -21.44
CA ASN A 2 3.00 -4.12 -21.89
C ASN A 2 3.23 -5.07 -20.69
N PRO A 3 3.20 -6.40 -20.89
CA PRO A 3 3.65 -7.41 -19.92
C PRO A 3 4.85 -7.03 -19.05
N GLU A 4 5.91 -6.47 -19.62
CA GLU A 4 7.12 -6.10 -18.86
C GLU A 4 6.85 -4.95 -17.87
N ASN A 5 6.12 -3.94 -18.32
CA ASN A 5 5.72 -2.82 -17.48
C ASN A 5 4.70 -3.26 -16.42
N GLN A 6 3.84 -4.24 -16.74
CA GLN A 6 2.91 -4.81 -15.78
C GLN A 6 3.62 -5.58 -14.67
N LYS A 7 4.65 -6.36 -15.02
CA LYS A 7 5.47 -7.07 -14.04
C LYS A 7 6.20 -6.10 -13.10
N LYS A 8 6.82 -5.06 -13.66
CA LYS A 8 7.47 -4.00 -12.87
C LYS A 8 6.48 -3.28 -11.95
N LEU A 9 5.30 -2.93 -12.47
CA LEU A 9 4.27 -2.31 -11.65
C LEU A 9 3.84 -3.21 -10.48
N GLN A 10 3.62 -4.51 -10.73
CA GLN A 10 3.27 -5.46 -9.67
C GLN A 10 4.36 -5.59 -8.61
N GLU A 11 5.63 -5.60 -9.02
CA GLU A 11 6.77 -5.64 -8.09
C GLU A 11 6.79 -4.41 -7.17
N TYR A 12 6.62 -3.22 -7.75
CA TYR A 12 6.58 -1.97 -6.97
C TYR A 12 5.36 -1.89 -6.06
N VAL A 13 4.18 -2.25 -6.55
CA VAL A 13 2.95 -2.26 -5.74
C VAL A 13 3.06 -3.24 -4.58
N ARG A 14 3.69 -4.41 -4.79
CA ARG A 14 3.93 -5.37 -3.72
C ARG A 14 4.89 -4.81 -2.67
N GLY A 15 5.99 -4.18 -3.09
CA GLY A 15 6.94 -3.55 -2.17
C GLY A 15 6.28 -2.45 -1.33
N ILE A 16 5.43 -1.62 -1.96
CA ILE A 16 4.64 -0.60 -1.25
C ILE A 16 3.73 -1.26 -0.22
N ALA A 17 2.99 -2.31 -0.61
CA ALA A 17 2.07 -3.00 0.30
C ALA A 17 2.79 -3.62 1.52
N GLU A 18 3.98 -4.20 1.33
CA GLU A 18 4.78 -4.73 2.44
C GLU A 18 5.23 -3.63 3.41
N ILE A 19 5.71 -2.50 2.89
CA ILE A 19 6.11 -1.35 3.72
C ILE A 19 4.92 -0.80 4.51
N LEU A 20 3.78 -0.58 3.85
CA LEU A 20 2.59 -0.04 4.51
C LEU A 20 2.07 -0.96 5.62
N TYR A 21 2.12 -2.28 5.39
CA TYR A 21 1.75 -3.27 6.39
C TYR A 21 2.72 -3.29 7.58
N GLN A 22 4.03 -3.14 7.36
CA GLN A 22 5.04 -3.11 8.42
C GLN A 22 4.95 -1.86 9.30
N GLU A 23 4.61 -0.71 8.71
CA GLU A 23 4.47 0.56 9.42
C GLU A 23 3.11 0.71 10.13
N ALA A 24 2.15 -0.19 9.88
CA ALA A 24 0.87 -0.18 10.57
C ALA A 24 1.02 -0.65 12.03
N ALA A 25 0.38 0.07 12.96
CA ALA A 25 0.39 -0.36 14.35
C ALA A 25 -0.41 -1.67 14.51
N PRO A 26 -0.04 -2.58 15.43
CA PRO A 26 -0.76 -3.84 15.62
C PRO A 26 -2.25 -3.65 15.97
N GLU A 27 -2.57 -2.57 16.67
CA GLU A 27 -3.95 -2.18 17.02
C GLU A 27 -4.80 -1.82 15.79
N ASP A 28 -4.16 -1.25 14.76
CA ASP A 28 -4.78 -0.88 13.49
C ASP A 28 -4.98 -2.07 12.53
N LEU A 29 -4.49 -3.25 12.91
CA LEU A 29 -4.63 -4.51 12.17
C LEU A 29 -5.62 -5.48 12.83
N ALA A 30 -6.40 -5.02 13.83
CA ALA A 30 -7.27 -5.87 14.64
C ALA A 30 -8.46 -6.47 13.87
N SER A 31 -8.96 -5.77 12.85
CA SER A 31 -10.08 -6.21 12.01
C SER A 31 -9.85 -5.87 10.55
N LEU A 32 -10.56 -6.55 9.64
CA LEU A 32 -10.52 -6.23 8.20
C LEU A 32 -10.88 -4.77 7.91
N GLY A 33 -11.82 -4.19 8.66
CA GLY A 33 -12.20 -2.78 8.51
C GLY A 33 -11.11 -1.81 8.95
N ASP A 34 -10.39 -2.13 10.03
CA ASP A 34 -9.27 -1.32 10.53
C ASP A 34 -8.10 -1.39 9.55
N ILE A 35 -7.81 -2.59 9.02
CA ILE A 35 -6.81 -2.79 7.97
C ILE A 35 -7.14 -1.94 6.73
N GLU A 36 -8.39 -1.99 6.23
CA GLU A 36 -8.77 -1.17 5.06
C GLU A 36 -8.55 0.32 5.32
N LYS A 37 -8.99 0.81 6.49
CA LYS A 37 -8.89 2.22 6.86
C LYS A 37 -7.42 2.66 6.94
N THR A 38 -6.58 1.86 7.58
CA THR A 38 -5.16 2.13 7.78
C THR A 38 -4.40 2.13 6.46
N ILE A 39 -4.58 1.09 5.63
CA ILE A 39 -3.93 1.02 4.32
C ILE A 39 -4.43 2.15 3.41
N ARG A 40 -5.72 2.50 3.44
CA ARG A 40 -6.26 3.65 2.67
C ARG A 40 -5.61 4.96 3.11
N GLN A 41 -5.52 5.21 4.41
CA GLN A 41 -4.91 6.42 4.96
C GLN A 41 -3.43 6.52 4.59
N GLN A 42 -2.68 5.45 4.81
CA GLN A 42 -1.26 5.39 4.44
C GLN A 42 -1.03 5.56 2.93
N THR A 43 -1.94 5.05 2.08
CA THR A 43 -1.87 5.29 0.64
C THR A 43 -2.03 6.77 0.31
N LEU A 44 -2.98 7.45 0.96
CA LEU A 44 -3.21 8.89 0.79
C LEU A 44 -2.01 9.73 1.27
N ASP A 45 -1.38 9.32 2.36
CA ASP A 45 -0.27 10.09 2.97
C ASP A 45 1.08 9.87 2.27
N TYR A 46 1.36 8.65 1.77
CA TYR A 46 2.69 8.29 1.26
C TYR A 46 2.74 8.03 -0.24
N VAL A 47 1.66 7.50 -0.83
CA VAL A 47 1.64 7.07 -2.23
C VAL A 47 1.05 8.16 -3.13
N THR A 48 -0.13 8.68 -2.79
CA THR A 48 -0.83 9.70 -3.58
C THR A 48 0.02 10.95 -3.86
N PRO A 49 0.80 11.51 -2.92
CA PRO A 49 1.63 12.68 -3.19
C PRO A 49 2.72 12.44 -4.25
N GLN A 50 3.13 11.19 -4.46
CA GLN A 50 4.12 10.82 -5.48
C GLN A 50 3.50 10.70 -6.88
N LEU A 51 2.17 10.69 -6.98
CA LEU A 51 1.45 10.53 -8.24
C LEU A 51 1.16 11.87 -8.95
N GLY A 52 1.32 13.00 -8.24
CA GLY A 52 1.10 14.36 -8.77
C GLY A 52 -0.35 14.80 -8.71
#